data_AF-A0A833YSC9-F1
#
_entry.id   AF-A0A833YSC9-F1
#
_cell.length_a   1.000
_cell.length_b   1.000
_cell.length_c   1.000
_cell.angle_alpha   90.00
_cell.angle_beta   90.00
_cell.angle_gamma   90.00
#
_symmetry.space_group_name_H-M   'P 1'
#
loop_
_entity.id
_entity.type
_entity.pdbx_description
1 polymer ?
#
loop_
_entity_poly.entity_id
_entity_poly.type
_entity_poly.pdbx_seq_one_letter_code
_entity_poly.pdbx_strand_id
1 'polypeptide(L)'
;MGSPAYGGLCRAEKEWGDGIRGLSLSAARYALLRLEEGPPHTKNWRPQLLVLLKLDEDLHVKYPRLLTFASQLKAGKGLTIVGSVIQGSFLESYGEAQAAEQTIKNMMEIEKVKGFCQVVVANKVREGLAHLIQSCGLGGMRHNSVVLGWPYGWRQSEDPRAWKTFIDTVRCTTAAHLALLVPKNIAFYPSNHERYLEGHIDVWWIVHDGGMLMLLPFLLRQHKVWRKCRMRIFTVAQMDDNSIQMKKDLAIFLYHLRLEAEVEVVEMHNSDISAYTYERTLMMEQRSQMLRQMRLTKTEREREAQLVKDRHSALRLESLYSDEEDESAAGADKIQMTWTRDKYMAAEPWDPSHAPDNFRELVHIKPDQSNVRRMHTAVKLNEVIVTRSHDARLVLLNMPGPPKNSEGDENYMEFLEVLTEGLERVLLVRGGGREVITIYS
;
A
#
# COMPACT_ATOMS: atom_id res chain seq x y z
N MET A 1 -25.53 -34.13 -39.51
CA MET A 1 -24.67 -32.96 -39.28
C MET A 1 -24.73 -32.64 -37.78
N GLY A 2 -23.71 -33.05 -37.01
CA GLY A 2 -23.64 -32.71 -35.59
C GLY A 2 -23.30 -31.23 -35.44
N SER A 3 -24.08 -30.51 -34.63
CA SER A 3 -23.83 -29.09 -34.35
C SER A 3 -22.38 -28.89 -33.84
N PRO A 4 -21.65 -27.83 -34.25
CA PRO A 4 -20.29 -27.56 -33.77
C PRO A 4 -20.21 -27.46 -32.23
N ALA A 5 -21.31 -27.12 -31.56
CA ALA A 5 -21.42 -27.16 -30.10
C ALA A 5 -21.30 -28.60 -29.53
N TYR A 6 -21.83 -29.60 -30.23
CA TYR A 6 -21.78 -31.00 -29.83
C TYR A 6 -20.35 -31.57 -29.94
N GLY A 7 -19.60 -31.16 -30.98
CA GLY A 7 -18.20 -31.55 -31.15
C GLY A 7 -17.27 -30.98 -30.08
N GLY A 8 -17.51 -29.72 -29.65
CA GLY A 8 -16.78 -29.11 -28.54
C GLY A 8 -17.05 -29.81 -27.20
N LEU A 9 -18.30 -30.20 -26.95
CA LEU A 9 -18.72 -30.90 -25.73
C LEU A 9 -18.07 -32.28 -25.61
N CYS A 10 -18.13 -33.10 -26.66
CA CYS A 10 -17.52 -34.44 -26.65
C CYS A 10 -15.98 -34.40 -26.52
N ARG A 11 -15.32 -33.38 -27.07
CA ARG A 11 -13.88 -33.19 -26.91
C ARG A 11 -13.51 -32.76 -25.49
N ALA A 12 -14.29 -31.85 -24.90
CA ALA A 12 -14.14 -31.43 -23.52
C ALA A 12 -14.41 -32.57 -22.52
N GLU A 13 -15.40 -33.41 -22.79
CA GLU A 13 -15.72 -34.60 -22.00
C GLU A 13 -14.59 -35.63 -22.04
N LYS A 14 -13.96 -35.82 -23.21
CA LYS A 14 -12.78 -36.70 -23.37
C LYS A 14 -11.53 -36.16 -22.67
N GLU A 15 -11.34 -34.85 -22.62
CA GLU A 15 -10.17 -34.22 -21.98
C GLU A 15 -10.34 -34.04 -20.46
N TRP A 16 -11.56 -33.82 -19.96
CA TRP A 16 -11.81 -33.41 -18.58
C TRP A 16 -12.84 -34.26 -17.81
N GLY A 17 -13.43 -35.29 -18.43
CA GLY A 17 -14.38 -36.23 -17.82
C GLY A 17 -15.82 -35.71 -17.66
N ASP A 18 -16.06 -34.40 -17.83
CA ASP A 18 -17.38 -33.76 -17.84
C ASP A 18 -17.41 -32.71 -18.95
N GLY A 19 -18.37 -32.82 -19.88
CA GLY A 19 -18.48 -31.96 -21.06
C GLY A 19 -18.68 -30.48 -20.76
N ILE A 20 -19.52 -30.10 -19.79
CA ILE A 20 -19.85 -28.68 -19.50
C ILE A 20 -18.72 -28.03 -18.68
N ARG A 21 -18.22 -28.74 -17.67
CA ARG A 21 -17.06 -28.27 -16.88
C ARG A 21 -15.80 -28.22 -17.74
N GLY A 22 -15.60 -29.20 -18.61
CA GLY A 22 -14.46 -29.26 -19.53
C GLY A 22 -14.43 -28.09 -20.52
N LEU A 23 -15.60 -27.63 -21.02
CA LEU A 23 -15.65 -26.44 -21.86
C LEU A 23 -15.19 -25.18 -21.12
N SER A 24 -15.63 -25.01 -19.87
CA SER A 24 -15.23 -23.87 -19.03
C SER A 24 -13.74 -23.89 -18.71
N LEU A 25 -13.19 -25.07 -18.40
CA LEU A 25 -11.76 -25.27 -18.15
C LEU A 25 -10.92 -24.97 -19.39
N SER A 26 -11.34 -25.44 -20.56
CA SER A 26 -10.66 -25.16 -21.82
C SER A 26 -10.67 -23.67 -22.17
N ALA A 27 -11.81 -22.99 -21.96
CA ALA A 27 -11.89 -21.54 -22.16
C ALA A 27 -10.99 -20.76 -21.18
N ALA A 28 -10.97 -21.14 -19.90
CA ALA A 28 -10.12 -20.52 -18.89
C ALA A 28 -8.62 -20.72 -19.20
N ARG A 29 -8.21 -21.95 -19.52
CA ARG A 29 -6.83 -22.26 -19.91
C ARG A 29 -6.39 -21.44 -21.12
N TYR A 30 -7.23 -21.38 -22.16
CA TYR A 30 -6.92 -20.61 -23.37
C TYR A 30 -6.76 -19.12 -23.06
N ALA A 31 -7.64 -18.55 -22.22
CA ALA A 31 -7.54 -17.15 -21.80
C ALA A 31 -6.26 -16.87 -21.00
N LEU A 32 -5.88 -17.77 -20.08
CA LEU A 32 -4.67 -17.62 -19.27
C LEU A 32 -3.38 -17.69 -20.10
N LEU A 33 -3.30 -18.62 -21.07
CA LEU A 33 -2.15 -18.71 -21.97
C LEU A 33 -1.99 -17.44 -22.82
N ARG A 34 -3.09 -16.84 -23.26
CA ARG A 34 -3.05 -15.56 -23.98
C ARG A 34 -2.66 -14.36 -23.12
N LEU A 35 -2.88 -14.42 -21.80
CA LEU A 35 -2.46 -13.36 -20.89
C LEU A 35 -0.94 -13.37 -20.64
N GLU A 36 -0.27 -14.50 -20.87
CA GLU A 36 1.19 -14.62 -20.85
C GLU A 36 1.84 -14.07 -22.14
N GLU A 37 1.09 -14.03 -23.24
CA GLU A 37 1.58 -13.55 -24.52
C GLU A 37 1.60 -12.01 -24.57
N GLY A 38 2.79 -11.45 -24.36
CA GLY A 38 3.08 -10.03 -24.54
C GLY A 38 3.37 -9.30 -23.23
N PRO A 39 3.96 -8.08 -23.31
CA PRO A 39 4.21 -7.31 -22.11
C PRO A 39 2.88 -6.93 -21.45
N PRO A 40 2.72 -7.14 -20.13
CA PRO A 40 1.51 -6.74 -19.42
C PRO A 40 1.24 -5.26 -19.70
N HIS A 41 -0.02 -4.88 -19.93
CA HIS A 41 -0.38 -3.50 -20.22
C HIS A 41 -0.03 -2.59 -19.03
N THR A 42 1.16 -1.98 -19.05
CA THR A 42 1.74 -1.24 -17.90
C THR A 42 1.23 0.19 -17.76
N LYS A 43 0.49 0.72 -18.74
CA LYS A 43 0.15 2.15 -18.82
C LYS A 43 -1.12 2.56 -18.05
N ASN A 44 -1.91 1.59 -17.59
CA ASN A 44 -3.16 1.82 -16.87
C ASN A 44 -3.31 0.81 -15.74
N TRP A 45 -2.66 1.11 -14.63
CA TRP A 45 -2.76 0.31 -13.43
C TRP A 45 -4.21 0.30 -12.88
N ARG A 46 -4.62 -0.88 -12.41
CA ARG A 46 -5.88 -1.12 -11.70
C ARG A 46 -5.62 -2.12 -10.57
N PRO A 47 -6.20 -1.93 -9.37
CA PRO A 47 -5.92 -2.80 -8.24
C PRO A 47 -6.52 -4.19 -8.44
N GLN A 48 -5.70 -5.23 -8.33
CA GLN A 48 -6.07 -6.65 -8.24
C GLN A 48 -5.68 -7.12 -6.84
N LEU A 49 -6.66 -7.42 -6.01
CA LEU A 49 -6.47 -7.49 -4.56
C LEU A 49 -6.11 -8.89 -4.10
N LEU A 50 -5.11 -8.99 -3.22
CA LEU A 50 -4.91 -10.08 -2.28
C LEU A 50 -5.28 -9.56 -0.88
N VAL A 51 -6.42 -10.00 -0.34
CA VAL A 51 -6.89 -9.61 0.98
C VAL A 51 -6.42 -10.64 2.00
N LEU A 52 -5.52 -10.24 2.90
CA LEU A 52 -4.99 -11.10 3.94
C LEU A 52 -5.92 -11.04 5.17
N LEU A 53 -6.59 -12.16 5.45
CA LEU A 53 -7.46 -12.29 6.61
C LEU A 53 -6.74 -13.01 7.75
N LYS A 54 -7.02 -12.53 8.97
CA LYS A 54 -6.63 -13.21 10.21
C LYS A 54 -7.82 -14.01 10.72
N LEU A 55 -7.58 -15.28 11.01
CA LEU A 55 -8.52 -16.14 11.73
C LEU A 55 -8.22 -16.09 13.23
N ASP A 56 -9.25 -16.32 14.04
CA ASP A 56 -9.09 -16.62 15.46
C ASP A 56 -8.89 -18.13 15.70
N GLU A 57 -8.81 -18.52 16.97
CA GLU A 57 -8.59 -19.90 17.39
C GLU A 57 -9.76 -20.83 16.99
N ASP A 58 -10.97 -20.27 16.86
CA ASP A 58 -12.18 -20.97 16.44
C ASP A 58 -12.36 -20.96 14.90
N LEU A 59 -11.33 -20.56 14.15
CA LEU A 59 -11.32 -20.46 12.69
C LEU A 59 -12.32 -19.45 12.10
N HIS A 60 -12.81 -18.50 12.89
CA HIS A 60 -13.65 -17.41 12.42
C HIS A 60 -12.82 -16.22 11.93
N VAL A 61 -13.41 -15.44 11.01
CA VAL A 61 -12.77 -14.24 10.46
C VAL A 61 -12.79 -13.13 11.50
N LYS A 62 -11.62 -12.74 12.02
CA LYS A 62 -11.51 -11.72 13.08
C LYS A 62 -12.01 -10.34 12.64
N TYR A 63 -11.76 -9.95 11.38
CA TYR A 63 -12.10 -8.63 10.85
C TYR A 63 -12.88 -8.74 9.53
N PRO A 64 -14.18 -9.10 9.56
CA PRO A 64 -14.99 -9.31 8.35
C PRO A 64 -15.15 -8.03 7.52
N ARG A 65 -15.05 -6.84 8.14
CA ARG A 65 -15.13 -5.53 7.46
C ARG A 65 -14.04 -5.32 6.41
N LEU A 66 -12.91 -6.06 6.46
CA LEU A 66 -11.93 -6.07 5.37
C LEU A 66 -12.53 -6.56 4.05
N LEU A 67 -13.39 -7.58 4.10
CA LEU A 67 -14.11 -8.09 2.93
C LEU A 67 -15.13 -7.08 2.45
N THR A 68 -15.86 -6.43 3.36
CA THR A 68 -16.79 -5.35 3.01
C THR A 68 -16.05 -4.23 2.26
N PHE A 69 -14.93 -3.75 2.79
CA PHE A 69 -14.10 -2.73 2.14
C PHE A 69 -13.62 -3.18 0.74
N ALA A 70 -13.13 -4.42 0.62
CA ALA A 70 -12.72 -4.96 -0.68
C ALA A 70 -13.88 -5.04 -1.68
N SER A 71 -15.08 -5.44 -1.26
CA SER A 71 -16.27 -5.45 -2.12
C SER A 71 -16.64 -4.04 -2.61
N GLN A 72 -16.50 -3.03 -1.75
CA GLN A 72 -16.83 -1.64 -2.05
C GLN A 72 -15.82 -1.04 -3.02
N LEU A 73 -14.52 -1.32 -2.82
CA LEU A 73 -13.45 -0.84 -3.70
C LEU A 73 -13.51 -1.47 -5.10
N LYS A 74 -13.87 -2.75 -5.20
CA LYS A 74 -13.88 -3.49 -6.47
C LYS A 74 -15.22 -3.45 -7.20
N ALA A 75 -16.32 -3.18 -6.51
CA ALA A 75 -17.68 -3.19 -7.05
C ALA A 75 -18.00 -4.43 -7.90
N GLY A 76 -17.43 -5.59 -7.51
CA GLY A 76 -17.60 -6.87 -8.21
C GLY A 76 -16.84 -7.03 -9.53
N LYS A 77 -15.88 -6.14 -9.84
CA LYS A 77 -15.06 -6.18 -11.06
C LYS A 77 -13.59 -6.49 -10.75
N GLY A 78 -12.92 -7.18 -11.67
CA GLY A 78 -11.51 -7.56 -11.55
C GLY A 78 -11.28 -8.72 -10.57
N LEU A 79 -10.00 -9.01 -10.32
CA LEU A 79 -9.55 -10.10 -9.46
C LEU A 79 -9.51 -9.68 -7.99
N THR A 80 -10.09 -10.53 -7.15
CA THR A 80 -9.94 -10.49 -5.69
C THR A 80 -9.61 -11.91 -5.23
N ILE A 81 -8.50 -12.06 -4.50
CA ILE A 81 -8.10 -13.30 -3.84
C ILE A 81 -8.13 -13.01 -2.34
N VAL A 82 -8.75 -13.89 -1.56
CA VAL A 82 -8.77 -13.83 -0.10
C VAL A 82 -7.84 -14.90 0.42
N GLY A 83 -6.75 -14.47 1.06
CA GLY A 83 -5.70 -15.32 1.60
C GLY A 83 -5.79 -15.45 3.12
N SER A 84 -5.62 -16.65 3.66
CA SER A 84 -5.49 -16.88 5.10
C SER A 84 -4.40 -17.91 5.40
N VAL A 85 -3.79 -17.80 6.57
CA VAL A 85 -2.75 -18.73 7.04
C VAL A 85 -3.20 -19.37 8.35
N ILE A 86 -3.18 -20.70 8.39
CA ILE A 86 -3.37 -21.48 9.61
C ILE A 86 -1.99 -21.90 10.10
N GLN A 87 -1.71 -21.63 11.37
CA GLN A 87 -0.44 -22.00 11.98
C GLN A 87 -0.50 -23.47 12.42
N GLY A 88 0.35 -24.32 11.85
CA GLY A 88 0.38 -25.74 12.21
C GLY A 88 1.07 -26.62 11.17
N SER A 89 0.97 -27.93 11.38
CA SER A 89 1.42 -28.95 10.43
C SER A 89 0.28 -29.34 9.49
N PHE A 90 0.55 -29.39 8.18
CA PHE A 90 -0.48 -29.71 7.18
C PHE A 90 -1.09 -31.10 7.34
N LEU A 91 -0.30 -32.08 7.81
CA LEU A 91 -0.78 -33.46 7.98
C LEU A 91 -1.89 -33.57 9.03
N GLU A 92 -1.88 -32.68 10.02
CA GLU A 92 -2.82 -32.68 11.14
C GLU A 92 -3.97 -31.68 10.89
N SER A 93 -3.63 -30.47 10.45
CA SER A 93 -4.59 -29.37 10.23
C SER A 93 -5.24 -29.34 8.85
N TYR A 94 -5.19 -30.44 8.06
CA TYR A 94 -5.84 -30.48 6.75
C TYR A 94 -7.36 -30.27 6.83
N GLY A 95 -8.02 -30.94 7.79
CA GLY A 95 -9.47 -30.80 7.99
C GLY A 95 -9.86 -29.39 8.42
N GLU A 96 -9.06 -28.79 9.31
CA GLU A 96 -9.23 -27.40 9.76
C GLU A 96 -9.07 -26.41 8.60
N ALA A 97 -8.10 -26.64 7.71
CA ALA A 97 -7.91 -25.80 6.53
C ALA A 97 -9.11 -25.82 5.58
N GLN A 98 -9.71 -26.99 5.36
CA GLN A 98 -10.94 -27.10 4.57
C GLN A 98 -12.14 -26.41 5.23
N ALA A 99 -12.31 -26.57 6.54
CA ALA A 99 -13.37 -25.92 7.30
C ALA A 99 -13.23 -24.39 7.30
N ALA A 100 -12.00 -23.89 7.50
CA ALA A 100 -11.68 -22.47 7.42
C ALA A 100 -11.94 -21.91 6.01
N GLU A 101 -11.56 -22.64 4.96
CA GLU A 101 -11.82 -22.23 3.58
C GLU A 101 -13.32 -22.07 3.31
N GLN A 102 -14.15 -23.01 3.78
CA GLN A 102 -15.60 -22.91 3.64
C GLN A 102 -16.18 -21.74 4.44
N THR A 103 -15.68 -21.51 5.65
CA THR A 103 -16.08 -20.38 6.50
C THR A 103 -15.77 -19.04 5.83
N ILE A 104 -14.58 -18.90 5.23
CA ILE A 104 -14.19 -17.71 4.49
C ILE A 104 -15.06 -17.54 3.24
N LYS A 105 -15.33 -18.59 2.47
CA LYS A 105 -16.22 -18.54 1.30
C LYS A 105 -17.62 -18.07 1.67
N ASN A 106 -18.21 -18.62 2.73
CA ASN A 106 -19.51 -18.19 3.24
C ASN A 106 -19.49 -16.68 3.60
N MET A 107 -18.44 -16.22 4.26
CA MET A 107 -18.27 -14.80 4.61
C MET A 107 -18.12 -13.91 3.35
N MET A 108 -17.38 -14.37 2.33
CA MET A 108 -17.26 -13.67 1.06
C MET A 108 -18.62 -13.50 0.37
N GLU A 109 -19.50 -14.52 0.42
CA GLU A 109 -20.85 -14.45 -0.14
C GLU A 109 -21.77 -13.48 0.62
N ILE A 110 -21.65 -13.45 1.95
CA ILE A 110 -22.36 -12.50 2.83
C ILE A 110 -21.95 -11.07 2.46
N GLU A 111 -20.65 -10.81 2.39
CA GLU A 111 -20.08 -9.49 2.12
C GLU A 111 -20.06 -9.12 0.62
N LYS A 112 -20.61 -9.97 -0.25
CA LYS A 112 -20.71 -9.77 -1.70
C LYS A 112 -19.36 -9.58 -2.41
N VAL A 113 -18.32 -10.25 -1.91
CA VAL A 113 -17.00 -10.31 -2.55
C VAL A 113 -17.03 -11.39 -3.64
N LYS A 114 -16.84 -10.97 -4.89
CA LYS A 114 -16.61 -11.89 -6.01
C LYS A 114 -15.11 -12.16 -6.15
N GLY A 115 -14.67 -13.36 -5.82
CA GLY A 115 -13.25 -13.69 -5.81
C GLY A 115 -12.98 -15.16 -5.50
N PHE A 116 -11.71 -15.45 -5.25
CA PHE A 116 -11.22 -16.79 -4.89
C PHE A 116 -10.73 -16.80 -3.45
N CYS A 117 -10.82 -17.95 -2.78
CA CYS A 117 -10.29 -18.17 -1.44
C CYS A 117 -9.04 -19.06 -1.54
N GLN A 118 -8.00 -18.73 -0.79
CA GLN A 118 -6.78 -19.52 -0.66
C GLN A 118 -6.38 -19.61 0.81
N VAL A 119 -6.38 -20.82 1.37
CA VAL A 119 -5.91 -21.09 2.73
C VAL A 119 -4.62 -21.89 2.66
N VAL A 120 -3.61 -21.47 3.42
CA VAL A 120 -2.31 -22.15 3.51
C VAL A 120 -2.03 -22.54 4.95
N VAL A 121 -1.57 -23.76 5.17
CA VAL A 121 -1.08 -24.22 6.48
C VAL A 121 0.43 -24.06 6.52
N ALA A 122 0.96 -23.40 7.54
CA ALA A 122 2.40 -23.16 7.69
C ALA A 122 2.83 -23.19 9.16
N ASN A 123 4.06 -23.65 9.44
CA ASN A 123 4.60 -23.69 10.80
C ASN A 123 4.73 -22.29 11.42
N LYS A 124 5.00 -21.27 10.60
CA LYS A 124 5.06 -19.87 11.01
C LYS A 124 4.15 -19.03 10.12
N VAL A 125 3.31 -18.21 10.75
CA VAL A 125 2.38 -17.30 10.05
C VAL A 125 3.12 -16.39 9.06
N ARG A 126 4.27 -15.83 9.47
CA ARG A 126 5.08 -14.94 8.61
C ARG A 126 5.52 -15.60 7.30
N GLU A 127 5.90 -16.89 7.34
CA GLU A 127 6.35 -17.63 6.16
C GLU A 127 5.15 -17.95 5.26
N GLY A 128 4.01 -18.36 5.85
CA GLY A 128 2.77 -18.56 5.10
C GLY A 128 2.28 -17.30 4.39
N LEU A 129 2.37 -16.13 5.04
CA LEU A 129 1.99 -14.85 4.43
C LEU A 129 2.93 -14.48 3.28
N ALA A 130 4.24 -14.64 3.46
CA ALA A 130 5.22 -14.43 2.40
C ALA A 130 4.96 -15.33 1.18
N HIS A 131 4.62 -16.61 1.42
CA HIS A 131 4.25 -17.55 0.36
C HIS A 131 2.99 -17.10 -0.39
N LEU A 132 1.93 -16.69 0.30
CA LEU A 132 0.71 -16.15 -0.34
C LEU A 132 1.03 -14.94 -1.24
N ILE A 133 1.84 -13.99 -0.75
CA ILE A 133 2.22 -12.79 -1.51
C ILE A 133 2.99 -13.16 -2.79
N GLN A 134 3.92 -14.12 -2.74
CA GLN A 134 4.74 -14.43 -3.91
C GLN A 134 4.07 -15.42 -4.89
N SER A 135 3.17 -16.28 -4.43
CA SER A 135 2.66 -17.40 -5.24
C SER A 135 1.15 -17.39 -5.53
N CYS A 136 0.37 -16.43 -5.00
CA CYS A 136 -1.06 -16.36 -5.30
C CYS A 136 -1.35 -15.86 -6.73
N GLY A 137 -2.04 -16.69 -7.50
CA GLY A 137 -2.46 -16.40 -8.87
C GLY A 137 -2.15 -17.57 -9.80
N LEU A 138 -2.54 -17.44 -11.07
CA LEU A 138 -2.18 -18.40 -12.10
C LEU A 138 -1.80 -17.66 -13.38
N GLY A 139 -0.53 -17.78 -13.77
CA GLY A 139 0.04 -17.04 -14.89
C GLY A 139 -0.17 -15.52 -14.79
N GLY A 140 -0.58 -14.89 -15.89
CA GLY A 140 -0.89 -13.45 -15.96
C GLY A 140 -2.04 -13.00 -15.05
N MET A 141 -2.88 -13.93 -14.56
CA MET A 141 -3.96 -13.64 -13.62
C MET A 141 -3.45 -13.71 -12.17
N ARG A 142 -2.77 -12.62 -11.76
CA ARG A 142 -2.19 -12.46 -10.41
C ARG A 142 -2.62 -11.16 -9.76
N HIS A 143 -2.48 -11.12 -8.43
CA HIS A 143 -2.70 -9.91 -7.65
C HIS A 143 -1.57 -8.90 -7.88
N ASN A 144 -1.85 -7.62 -7.67
CA ASN A 144 -0.87 -6.53 -7.74
C ASN A 144 -0.96 -5.57 -6.53
N SER A 145 -1.91 -5.81 -5.63
CA SER A 145 -2.16 -5.03 -4.43
C SER A 145 -2.47 -5.96 -3.28
N VAL A 146 -1.82 -5.78 -2.14
CA VAL A 146 -2.07 -6.51 -0.90
C VAL A 146 -2.90 -5.62 0.03
N VAL A 147 -3.98 -6.16 0.58
CA VAL A 147 -4.78 -5.52 1.63
C VAL A 147 -4.48 -6.22 2.95
N LEU A 148 -3.96 -5.47 3.92
CA LEU A 148 -3.51 -5.99 5.21
C LEU A 148 -4.20 -5.24 6.35
N GLY A 149 -4.75 -5.96 7.33
CA GLY A 149 -5.36 -5.35 8.50
C GLY A 149 -4.34 -4.73 9.45
N TRP A 150 -4.69 -3.61 10.10
CA TRP A 150 -3.89 -3.00 11.16
C TRP A 150 -3.73 -3.95 12.37
N PRO A 151 -2.54 -4.08 12.98
CA PRO A 151 -2.33 -4.90 14.16
C PRO A 151 -2.84 -4.18 15.42
N TYR A 152 -4.15 -4.24 15.68
CA TYR A 152 -4.73 -3.65 16.89
C TYR A 152 -4.14 -4.23 18.18
N GLY A 153 -4.00 -3.38 19.21
CA GLY A 153 -3.50 -3.79 20.52
C GLY A 153 -1.99 -4.00 20.59
N TRP A 154 -1.24 -3.61 19.56
CA TRP A 154 0.18 -3.92 19.47
C TRP A 154 1.04 -3.25 20.56
N ARG A 155 0.63 -2.08 21.07
CA ARG A 155 1.28 -1.41 22.21
C ARG A 155 1.05 -2.12 23.53
N GLN A 156 -0.13 -2.74 23.70
CA GLN A 156 -0.54 -3.38 24.95
C GLN A 156 -0.17 -4.86 25.00
N SER A 157 0.04 -5.50 23.84
CA SER A 157 0.41 -6.90 23.73
C SER A 157 1.87 -7.09 24.14
N GLU A 158 2.11 -7.90 25.18
CA GLU A 158 3.46 -8.33 25.56
C GLU A 158 4.16 -9.12 24.46
N ASP A 159 3.39 -9.76 23.57
CA ASP A 159 3.93 -10.53 22.47
C ASP A 159 4.23 -9.65 21.24
N PRO A 160 5.52 -9.46 20.87
CA PRO A 160 5.89 -8.67 19.72
C PRO A 160 5.61 -9.36 18.38
N ARG A 161 5.25 -10.66 18.39
CA ARG A 161 5.06 -11.44 17.16
C ARG A 161 4.02 -10.82 16.23
N ALA A 162 2.95 -10.24 16.76
CA ALA A 162 1.85 -9.70 15.95
C ALA A 162 2.29 -8.51 15.08
N TRP A 163 2.90 -7.48 15.67
CA TRP A 163 3.33 -6.30 14.93
C TRP A 163 4.60 -6.54 14.13
N LYS A 164 5.50 -7.44 14.58
CA LYS A 164 6.63 -7.89 13.74
C LYS A 164 6.16 -8.60 12.48
N THR A 165 5.14 -9.46 12.58
CA THR A 165 4.52 -10.10 11.41
C THR A 165 3.92 -9.07 10.46
N PHE A 166 3.31 -8.01 10.98
CA PHE A 166 2.82 -6.89 10.16
C PHE A 166 3.98 -6.23 9.39
N ILE A 167 5.06 -5.82 10.06
CA ILE A 167 6.22 -5.19 9.42
C ILE A 167 6.89 -6.09 8.39
N ASP A 168 7.08 -7.37 8.71
CA ASP A 168 7.62 -8.36 7.78
C ASP A 168 6.73 -8.46 6.52
N THR A 169 5.41 -8.43 6.68
CA THR A 169 4.46 -8.43 5.56
C THR A 169 4.57 -7.16 4.71
N VAL A 170 4.77 -5.99 5.34
CA VAL A 170 5.02 -4.72 4.62
C VAL A 170 6.32 -4.81 3.79
N ARG A 171 7.40 -5.36 4.39
CA ARG A 171 8.68 -5.57 3.72
C ARG A 171 8.56 -6.54 2.54
N CYS A 172 7.93 -7.69 2.75
CA CYS A 172 7.67 -8.69 1.70
C CYS A 172 6.87 -8.09 0.54
N THR A 173 5.81 -7.33 0.83
CA THR A 173 4.98 -6.66 -0.18
C THR A 173 5.79 -5.66 -1.01
N THR A 174 6.62 -4.87 -0.34
CA THR A 174 7.49 -3.88 -0.99
C THR A 174 8.56 -4.54 -1.86
N ALA A 175 9.19 -5.61 -1.36
CA ALA A 175 10.19 -6.38 -2.11
C ALA A 175 9.58 -7.08 -3.34
N ALA A 176 8.31 -7.48 -3.27
CA ALA A 176 7.57 -8.03 -4.40
C ALA A 176 7.10 -6.96 -5.41
N HIS A 177 7.36 -5.67 -5.17
CA HIS A 177 6.89 -4.54 -5.98
C HIS A 177 5.36 -4.51 -6.14
N LEU A 178 4.63 -4.84 -5.07
CA LEU A 178 3.18 -4.80 -5.01
C LEU A 178 2.72 -3.54 -4.26
N ALA A 179 1.55 -3.02 -4.62
CA ALA A 179 0.91 -1.97 -3.83
C ALA A 179 0.44 -2.55 -2.48
N LEU A 180 0.43 -1.72 -1.43
CA LEU A 180 -0.06 -2.09 -0.10
C LEU A 180 -1.16 -1.12 0.33
N LEU A 181 -2.26 -1.69 0.83
CA LEU A 181 -3.40 -0.98 1.38
C LEU A 181 -3.65 -1.45 2.81
N VAL A 182 -3.53 -0.54 3.79
CA VAL A 182 -3.75 -0.84 5.21
C VAL A 182 -4.88 0.02 5.75
N PRO A 183 -6.13 -0.50 5.78
CA PRO A 183 -7.22 0.19 6.45
C PRO A 183 -7.08 0.05 7.97
N LYS A 184 -6.77 1.17 8.63
CA LYS A 184 -6.79 1.30 10.09
C LYS A 184 -8.21 1.59 10.55
N ASN A 185 -8.56 1.13 11.75
CA ASN A 185 -9.89 1.31 12.34
C ASN A 185 -11.02 0.68 11.48
N ILE A 186 -10.74 -0.49 10.89
CA ILE A 186 -11.64 -1.21 9.97
C ILE A 186 -13.01 -1.52 10.58
N ALA A 187 -13.12 -1.62 11.91
CA ALA A 187 -14.39 -1.81 12.60
C ALA A 187 -15.38 -0.65 12.35
N PHE A 188 -14.88 0.57 12.16
CA PHE A 188 -15.67 1.77 11.90
C PHE A 188 -16.01 1.98 10.42
N TYR A 189 -15.47 1.15 9.52
CA TYR A 189 -15.81 1.25 8.09
C TYR A 189 -17.28 0.86 7.86
N PRO A 190 -17.96 1.54 6.92
CA PRO A 190 -19.39 1.34 6.70
C PRO A 190 -19.70 -0.06 6.18
N SER A 191 -20.82 -0.61 6.63
CA SER A 191 -21.40 -1.80 6.02
C SER A 191 -21.90 -1.53 4.61
N ASN A 192 -22.22 -2.59 3.85
CA ASN A 192 -22.83 -2.46 2.53
C ASN A 192 -24.26 -1.87 2.53
N HIS A 193 -24.86 -1.71 3.71
CA HIS A 193 -26.21 -1.16 3.89
C HIS A 193 -26.19 0.32 4.30
N GLU A 194 -25.12 0.78 4.95
CA GLU A 194 -24.93 2.17 5.36
C GLU A 194 -24.51 3.02 4.17
N ARG A 195 -25.31 4.04 3.83
CA ARG A 195 -25.00 4.97 2.75
C ARG A 195 -24.77 6.35 3.32
N TYR A 196 -23.67 6.98 2.96
CA TYR A 196 -23.48 8.39 3.29
C TYR A 196 -24.40 9.26 2.45
N LEU A 197 -25.07 10.20 3.12
CA LEU A 197 -25.86 11.25 2.46
C LEU A 197 -24.94 12.38 1.97
N GLU A 198 -23.91 12.66 2.76
CA GLU A 198 -22.88 13.67 2.53
C GLU A 198 -21.60 13.33 3.30
N GLY A 199 -20.52 14.02 2.97
CA GLY A 199 -19.23 13.91 3.62
C GLY A 199 -18.06 14.00 2.64
N HIS A 200 -16.85 14.00 3.17
CA HIS A 200 -15.63 14.13 2.39
C HIS A 200 -14.77 12.86 2.45
N ILE A 201 -14.15 12.53 1.32
CA ILE A 201 -13.00 11.63 1.23
C ILE A 201 -11.79 12.52 1.01
N ASP A 202 -10.91 12.57 2.00
CA ASP A 202 -9.75 13.43 2.01
C ASP A 202 -8.51 12.64 1.60
N VAL A 203 -7.76 13.18 0.66
CA VAL A 203 -6.57 12.56 0.09
C VAL A 203 -5.36 13.43 0.40
N TRP A 204 -4.47 12.92 1.24
CA TRP A 204 -3.21 13.57 1.59
C TRP A 204 -2.08 13.05 0.71
N TRP A 205 -1.75 13.83 -0.31
CA TRP A 205 -0.64 13.58 -1.22
C TRP A 205 0.63 14.30 -0.77
N ILE A 206 1.40 13.65 0.10
CA ILE A 206 2.59 14.26 0.69
C ILE A 206 3.73 14.31 -0.33
N VAL A 207 4.16 13.16 -0.87
CA VAL A 207 5.33 13.10 -1.78
C VAL A 207 5.08 12.19 -2.99
N HIS A 208 4.74 10.93 -2.76
CA HIS A 208 4.70 9.89 -3.79
C HIS A 208 3.29 9.34 -4.04
N ASP A 209 3.18 8.44 -5.02
CA ASP A 209 1.98 7.63 -5.32
C ASP A 209 0.72 8.43 -5.66
N GLY A 210 0.86 9.68 -6.12
CA GLY A 210 -0.26 10.58 -6.37
C GLY A 210 -1.33 10.01 -7.30
N GLY A 211 -0.92 9.28 -8.35
CA GLY A 211 -1.87 8.63 -9.26
C GLY A 211 -2.74 7.58 -8.57
N MET A 212 -2.14 6.75 -7.71
CA MET A 212 -2.88 5.71 -6.98
C MET A 212 -3.77 6.33 -5.91
N LEU A 213 -3.26 7.34 -5.18
CA LEU A 213 -4.03 8.09 -4.19
C LEU A 213 -5.26 8.78 -4.77
N MET A 214 -5.24 9.17 -6.05
CA MET A 214 -6.42 9.70 -6.75
C MET A 214 -7.33 8.59 -7.31
N LEU A 215 -6.77 7.49 -7.78
CA LEU A 215 -7.55 6.39 -8.36
C LEU A 215 -8.39 5.66 -7.30
N LEU A 216 -7.85 5.42 -6.10
CA LEU A 216 -8.55 4.64 -5.07
C LEU A 216 -9.88 5.30 -4.62
N PRO A 217 -9.93 6.59 -4.25
CA PRO A 217 -11.18 7.28 -3.94
C PRO A 217 -12.12 7.34 -5.14
N PHE A 218 -11.59 7.54 -6.36
CA PHE A 218 -12.40 7.56 -7.57
C PHE A 218 -13.14 6.23 -7.76
N LEU A 219 -12.45 5.09 -7.61
CA LEU A 219 -13.07 3.77 -7.67
C LEU A 219 -14.07 3.56 -6.53
N LEU A 220 -13.73 3.99 -5.32
CA LEU A 220 -14.59 3.84 -4.14
C LEU A 220 -15.91 4.62 -4.30
N ARG A 221 -15.88 5.84 -4.86
CA ARG A 221 -17.06 6.67 -5.17
C ARG A 221 -18.00 6.04 -6.21
N GLN A 222 -17.54 5.06 -7.00
CA GLN A 222 -18.44 4.31 -7.89
C GLN A 222 -19.43 3.43 -7.10
N HIS A 223 -19.10 3.08 -5.86
CA HIS A 223 -19.97 2.28 -5.01
C HIS A 223 -21.06 3.11 -4.33
N LYS A 224 -22.25 2.51 -4.15
CA LYS A 224 -23.46 3.16 -3.61
C LYS A 224 -23.27 3.84 -2.23
N VAL A 225 -22.33 3.35 -1.43
CA VAL A 225 -22.00 3.83 -0.08
C VAL A 225 -21.31 5.19 -0.12
N TRP A 226 -20.34 5.34 -1.03
CA TRP A 226 -19.43 6.49 -1.10
C TRP A 226 -19.78 7.50 -2.20
N ARG A 227 -20.73 7.15 -3.09
CA ARG A 227 -21.14 7.95 -4.25
C ARG A 227 -21.50 9.40 -3.96
N LYS A 228 -22.04 9.69 -2.77
CA LYS A 228 -22.42 11.06 -2.35
C LYS A 228 -21.30 11.80 -1.61
N CYS A 229 -20.18 11.15 -1.33
CA CYS A 229 -19.03 11.82 -0.75
C CYS A 229 -18.33 12.68 -1.81
N ARG A 230 -17.87 13.86 -1.40
CA ARG A 230 -17.01 14.75 -2.20
C ARG A 230 -15.55 14.40 -1.95
N MET A 231 -14.67 14.73 -2.89
CA MET A 231 -13.24 14.44 -2.77
C MET A 231 -12.48 15.75 -2.53
N ARG A 232 -11.60 15.77 -1.52
CA ARG A 232 -10.66 16.88 -1.28
C ARG A 232 -9.24 16.32 -1.39
N ILE A 233 -8.37 16.99 -2.13
CA ILE A 233 -6.98 16.61 -2.32
C ILE A 233 -6.11 17.68 -1.67
N PHE A 234 -5.39 17.28 -0.64
CA PHE A 234 -4.37 18.08 0.04
C PHE A 234 -3.01 17.63 -0.48
N THR A 235 -2.31 18.49 -1.22
CA THR A 235 -0.91 18.22 -1.61
C THR A 235 0.03 18.99 -0.71
N VAL A 236 1.10 18.34 -0.25
CA VAL A 236 2.13 19.01 0.53
C VAL A 236 3.20 19.58 -0.41
N ALA A 237 3.54 20.84 -0.19
CA ALA A 237 4.55 21.61 -0.91
C ALA A 237 5.65 22.08 0.06
N GLN A 238 6.88 22.19 -0.42
CA GLN A 238 7.97 22.78 0.34
C GLN A 238 7.93 24.31 0.22
N MET A 239 8.55 25.04 1.14
CA MET A 239 8.52 26.52 1.18
C MET A 239 9.18 27.17 -0.05
N ASP A 240 10.06 26.44 -0.71
CA ASP A 240 10.78 26.78 -1.94
C ASP A 240 10.02 26.44 -3.23
N ASP A 241 8.89 25.72 -3.13
CA ASP A 241 8.06 25.35 -4.28
C ASP A 241 7.06 26.46 -4.64
N ASN A 242 6.70 26.55 -5.93
CA ASN A 242 5.64 27.47 -6.38
C ASN A 242 4.24 26.88 -6.09
N SER A 243 3.77 27.04 -4.85
CA SER A 243 2.49 26.51 -4.36
C SER A 243 1.28 27.02 -5.16
N ILE A 244 1.30 28.28 -5.59
CA ILE A 244 0.21 28.91 -6.34
C ILE A 244 0.10 28.26 -7.73
N GLN A 245 1.21 28.10 -8.45
CA GLN A 245 1.20 27.48 -9.77
C GLN A 245 0.84 26.00 -9.68
N MET A 246 1.38 25.28 -8.69
CA MET A 246 1.03 23.88 -8.44
C MET A 246 -0.47 23.69 -8.19
N LYS A 247 -1.12 24.57 -7.41
CA LYS A 247 -2.58 24.53 -7.20
C LYS A 247 -3.34 24.68 -8.52
N LYS A 248 -2.95 25.65 -9.37
CA LYS A 248 -3.59 25.90 -10.67
C LYS A 248 -3.42 24.70 -11.62
N ASP A 249 -2.21 24.18 -11.73
CA ASP A 249 -1.90 23.07 -12.63
C ASP A 249 -2.63 21.78 -12.20
N LEU A 250 -2.72 21.51 -10.90
CA LEU A 250 -3.49 20.38 -10.39
C LEU A 250 -4.99 20.54 -10.63
N ALA A 251 -5.55 21.74 -10.48
CA ALA A 251 -6.96 21.99 -10.81
C ALA A 251 -7.25 21.75 -12.31
N ILE A 252 -6.37 22.23 -13.20
CA ILE A 252 -6.48 21.99 -14.65
C ILE A 252 -6.34 20.49 -14.97
N PHE A 253 -5.40 19.81 -14.32
CA PHE A 253 -5.17 18.38 -14.47
C PHE A 253 -6.42 17.56 -14.13
N LEU A 254 -7.04 17.82 -12.97
CA LEU A 254 -8.27 17.14 -12.55
C LEU A 254 -9.44 17.43 -13.49
N TYR A 255 -9.55 18.68 -13.98
CA TYR A 255 -10.55 19.07 -14.96
C TYR A 255 -10.43 18.23 -16.26
N HIS A 256 -9.22 18.08 -16.79
CA HIS A 256 -8.97 17.25 -17.98
C HIS A 256 -9.30 15.76 -17.76
N LEU A 257 -9.12 15.27 -16.53
CA LEU A 257 -9.47 13.90 -16.14
C LEU A 257 -10.95 13.72 -15.77
N ARG A 258 -11.72 14.82 -15.70
CA ARG A 258 -13.12 14.84 -15.24
C ARG A 258 -13.26 14.30 -13.81
N LEU A 259 -12.25 14.52 -12.98
CA LEU A 259 -12.28 14.20 -11.56
C LEU A 259 -12.80 15.39 -10.79
N GLU A 260 -14.01 15.26 -10.24
CA GLU A 260 -14.60 16.28 -9.37
C GLU A 260 -13.97 16.20 -7.97
N ALA A 261 -12.98 17.06 -7.73
CA ALA A 261 -12.29 17.20 -6.47
C ALA A 261 -11.89 18.65 -6.19
N GLU A 262 -11.88 19.03 -4.91
CA GLU A 262 -11.29 20.28 -4.44
C GLU A 262 -9.79 20.06 -4.20
N VAL A 263 -8.95 21.03 -4.60
CA VAL A 263 -7.49 20.94 -4.41
C VAL A 263 -7.03 22.04 -3.47
N GLU A 264 -6.25 21.65 -2.47
CA GLU A 264 -5.56 22.55 -1.58
C GLU A 264 -4.08 22.18 -1.48
N VAL A 265 -3.23 23.21 -1.46
CA VAL A 265 -1.78 23.06 -1.32
C VAL A 265 -1.43 23.51 0.10
N VAL A 266 -0.71 22.64 0.83
CA VAL A 266 -0.28 22.86 2.20
C VAL A 266 1.23 23.02 2.20
N GLU A 267 1.70 24.20 2.56
CA GLU A 267 3.12 24.47 2.68
C GLU A 267 3.64 23.94 4.02
N MET A 268 4.73 23.16 3.98
CA MET A 268 5.38 22.61 5.16
C MET A 268 6.89 22.71 5.05
N HIS A 269 7.55 22.79 6.20
CA HIS A 269 9.01 22.82 6.26
C HIS A 269 9.62 21.43 6.00
N ASN A 270 10.82 21.38 5.43
CA ASN A 270 11.50 20.12 5.05
C ASN A 270 11.71 19.16 6.23
N SER A 271 11.93 19.71 7.44
CA SER A 271 12.02 18.93 8.68
C SER A 271 10.74 18.17 9.00
N ASP A 272 9.59 18.72 8.62
CA ASP A 272 8.26 18.26 9.01
C ASP A 272 7.69 17.23 8.02
N ILE A 273 8.41 16.97 6.92
CA ILE A 273 8.10 15.90 5.94
C ILE A 273 9.28 14.94 5.70
N SER A 274 10.32 15.02 6.53
CA SER A 274 11.60 14.33 6.34
C SER A 274 11.49 12.80 6.16
N ALA A 275 10.52 12.16 6.82
CA ALA A 275 10.26 10.73 6.70
C ALA A 275 9.84 10.31 5.28
N TYR A 276 9.28 11.23 4.49
CA TYR A 276 8.82 10.98 3.12
C TYR A 276 9.81 11.46 2.05
N THR A 277 10.68 12.41 2.38
CA THR A 277 11.65 12.98 1.45
C THR A 277 12.96 12.20 1.39
N TYR A 278 13.33 11.43 2.42
CA TYR A 278 14.57 10.65 2.41
C TYR A 278 14.63 9.64 1.25
N GLU A 279 13.53 8.92 0.97
CA GLU A 279 13.46 7.96 -0.14
C GLU A 279 13.20 8.64 -1.50
N ARG A 280 12.93 9.95 -1.51
CA ARG A 280 12.43 10.68 -2.67
C ARG A 280 13.41 10.69 -3.83
N THR A 281 14.67 11.02 -3.60
CA THR A 281 15.65 11.22 -4.70
C THR A 281 15.93 9.91 -5.45
N LEU A 282 16.22 8.82 -4.73
CA LEU A 282 16.55 7.53 -5.35
C LEU A 282 15.35 6.93 -6.09
N MET A 283 14.16 6.98 -5.49
CA MET A 283 12.94 6.43 -6.11
C MET A 283 12.47 7.25 -7.31
N MET A 284 12.64 8.59 -7.28
CA MET A 284 12.30 9.46 -8.42
C MET A 284 13.19 9.20 -9.63
N GLU A 285 14.48 8.93 -9.44
CA GLU A 285 15.40 8.63 -10.54
C GLU A 285 15.05 7.28 -11.18
N GLN A 286 14.87 6.23 -10.36
CA GLN A 286 14.44 4.90 -10.83
C GLN A 286 13.09 4.99 -11.58
N ARG A 287 12.14 5.74 -11.04
CA ARG A 287 10.84 5.97 -11.69
C ARG A 287 11.00 6.72 -13.02
N SER A 288 11.87 7.72 -13.09
CA SER A 288 12.13 8.46 -14.33
C SER A 288 12.75 7.57 -15.40
N GLN A 289 13.68 6.68 -15.04
CA GLN A 289 14.24 5.69 -15.95
C GLN A 289 13.18 4.69 -16.44
N MET A 290 12.33 4.19 -15.53
CA MET A 290 11.20 3.32 -15.87
C MET A 290 10.24 3.98 -16.87
N LEU A 291 9.84 5.23 -16.62
CA LEU A 291 8.93 5.97 -17.51
C LEU A 291 9.53 6.20 -18.90
N ARG A 292 10.86 6.41 -18.99
CA ARG A 292 11.58 6.50 -20.28
C ARG A 292 11.49 5.17 -21.06
N GLN A 293 11.65 4.03 -20.37
CA GLN A 293 11.53 2.70 -20.99
C GLN A 293 10.11 2.40 -21.49
N MET A 294 9.07 2.91 -20.82
CA MET A 294 7.66 2.68 -21.19
C MET A 294 7.18 3.41 -22.46
N ARG A 295 8.01 4.28 -23.06
CA ARG A 295 7.70 5.04 -24.29
C ARG A 295 6.31 5.69 -24.26
N LEU A 296 6.03 6.44 -23.18
CA LEU A 296 4.78 7.20 -23.05
C LEU A 296 4.72 8.33 -24.07
N THR A 297 3.55 8.52 -24.68
CA THR A 297 3.28 9.68 -25.54
C THR A 297 3.27 10.96 -24.71
N LYS A 298 3.34 12.13 -25.36
CA LYS A 298 3.27 13.43 -24.67
C LYS A 298 1.95 13.57 -23.87
N THR A 299 0.83 13.17 -24.47
CA THR A 299 -0.50 13.21 -23.84
C THR A 299 -0.61 12.25 -22.66
N GLU A 300 0.01 11.07 -22.73
CA GLU A 300 0.07 10.11 -21.61
C GLU A 300 0.89 10.67 -20.44
N ARG A 301 2.02 11.32 -20.70
CA ARG A 301 2.85 11.94 -19.65
C ARG A 301 2.14 13.10 -18.96
N GLU A 302 1.36 13.88 -19.69
CA GLU A 302 0.55 14.98 -19.12
C GLU A 302 -0.63 14.47 -18.28
N ARG A 303 -1.01 13.19 -18.43
CA ARG A 303 -2.07 12.54 -17.63
C ARG A 303 -1.53 11.74 -16.44
N GLU A 304 -0.21 11.67 -16.26
CA GLU A 304 0.43 11.04 -15.10
C GLU A 304 0.59 12.09 -14.00
N ALA A 305 -0.10 11.86 -12.88
CA ALA A 305 -0.24 12.84 -11.81
C ALA A 305 1.09 13.28 -11.19
N GLN A 306 1.99 12.32 -10.95
CA GLN A 306 3.23 12.58 -10.23
C GLN A 306 4.13 13.54 -11.03
N LEU A 307 4.21 13.37 -12.34
CA LEU A 307 4.94 14.24 -13.25
C LEU A 307 4.41 15.67 -13.28
N VAL A 308 3.12 15.90 -13.00
CA VAL A 308 2.57 17.26 -12.92
C VAL A 308 3.06 17.97 -11.66
N LYS A 309 3.03 17.30 -10.50
CA LYS A 309 3.56 17.86 -9.25
C LYS A 309 5.07 18.07 -9.32
N ASP A 310 5.81 17.09 -9.83
CA ASP A 310 7.27 17.14 -9.87
C ASP A 310 7.84 18.25 -10.78
N ARG A 311 7.03 18.94 -11.61
CA ARG A 311 7.48 20.11 -12.39
C ARG A 311 7.73 21.34 -11.53
N HIS A 312 7.07 21.41 -10.38
CA HIS A 312 7.09 22.58 -9.49
C HIS A 312 8.02 22.40 -8.30
N SER A 313 8.66 21.25 -8.18
CA SER A 313 9.60 20.97 -7.10
C SER A 313 11.00 21.50 -7.40
N ALA A 314 11.53 22.33 -6.49
CA ALA A 314 12.84 22.98 -6.66
C ALA A 314 14.00 21.99 -6.88
N LEU A 315 13.92 20.79 -6.31
CA LEU A 315 14.92 19.72 -6.47
C LEU A 315 15.15 19.24 -7.92
N ARG A 316 14.18 19.43 -8.82
CA ARG A 316 14.38 19.11 -10.24
C ARG A 316 15.14 20.20 -10.99
N LEU A 317 15.14 21.43 -10.47
CA LEU A 317 15.90 22.53 -11.03
C LEU A 317 17.40 22.29 -10.78
N GLU A 318 17.84 21.88 -9.59
CA GLU A 318 19.27 21.58 -9.35
C GLU A 318 19.81 20.47 -10.26
N SER A 319 19.04 19.38 -10.48
CA SER A 319 19.45 18.27 -11.34
C SER A 319 19.51 18.60 -12.84
N LEU A 320 18.86 19.68 -13.30
CA LEU A 320 18.92 20.13 -14.70
C LEU A 320 20.07 21.11 -14.96
N TYR A 321 20.65 21.67 -13.90
CA TYR A 321 21.72 22.67 -13.97
C TYR A 321 23.07 22.12 -13.48
N SER A 322 23.12 20.90 -12.92
CA SER A 322 24.37 20.26 -12.49
C SER A 322 25.13 19.51 -13.60
N ASP A 323 24.70 19.63 -14.86
CA ASP A 323 25.46 19.14 -16.01
C ASP A 323 26.59 20.11 -16.40
N GLU A 324 26.71 21.27 -15.75
CA GLU A 324 27.90 22.11 -15.83
C GLU A 324 28.78 21.89 -14.59
N GLU A 325 30.01 21.47 -14.86
CA GLU A 325 31.08 21.16 -13.92
C GLU A 325 31.29 22.30 -12.93
N ASP A 326 30.98 22.09 -11.65
CA ASP A 326 31.54 22.90 -10.56
C ASP A 326 31.99 21.99 -9.40
N GLU A 327 33.28 21.68 -9.42
CA GLU A 327 34.02 21.22 -8.24
C GLU A 327 34.11 22.39 -7.24
N SER A 328 33.14 22.49 -6.34
CA SER A 328 33.36 23.19 -5.07
C SER A 328 32.74 22.41 -3.91
N ALA A 329 33.60 21.57 -3.32
CA ALA A 329 33.31 20.89 -2.07
C ALA A 329 33.26 21.92 -0.92
N ALA A 330 32.04 22.28 -0.50
CA ALA A 330 31.79 22.86 0.81
C ALA A 330 30.85 21.92 1.58
N GLY A 331 31.38 21.36 2.67
CA GLY A 331 30.71 20.35 3.50
C GLY A 331 29.38 20.85 4.07
N ALA A 332 28.28 20.35 3.54
CA ALA A 332 27.04 20.24 4.28
C ALA A 332 27.05 18.86 4.95
N ASP A 333 27.02 18.83 6.28
CA ASP A 333 26.75 17.63 7.08
C ASP A 333 25.41 17.02 6.61
N LYS A 334 25.48 16.10 5.64
CA LYS A 334 24.35 15.26 5.25
C LYS A 334 24.16 14.24 6.36
N ILE A 335 23.48 14.66 7.43
CA ILE A 335 23.05 13.78 8.51
C ILE A 335 22.20 12.67 7.89
N GLN A 336 22.74 11.46 7.91
CA GLN A 336 22.12 10.26 7.37
C GLN A 336 20.96 9.87 8.28
N MET A 337 19.72 10.10 7.83
CA MET A 337 18.54 9.75 8.63
C MET A 337 18.28 8.24 8.55
N THR A 338 18.93 7.46 9.42
CA THR A 338 18.73 6.01 9.57
C THR A 338 17.61 5.73 10.58
N TRP A 339 16.98 4.55 10.51
CA TRP A 339 15.95 4.09 11.47
C TRP A 339 16.54 3.48 12.74
N THR A 340 17.85 3.58 12.90
CA THR A 340 18.65 2.88 13.89
C THR A 340 19.73 3.79 14.41
N ARG A 341 20.30 3.44 15.56
CA ARG A 341 21.45 4.12 16.14
C ARG A 341 22.62 4.13 15.15
N ASP A 342 23.12 5.30 14.77
CA ASP A 342 24.41 5.38 14.07
C ASP A 342 25.51 4.97 15.05
N LYS A 343 25.93 3.71 14.98
CA LYS A 343 27.22 3.27 15.52
C LYS A 343 28.30 3.53 14.47
N TYR A 344 28.49 4.80 14.12
CA TYR A 344 29.66 5.25 13.38
C TYR A 344 30.48 6.18 14.26
N MET A 345 31.16 5.61 15.26
CA MET A 345 32.46 6.08 15.72
C MET A 345 33.29 4.86 16.14
N ALA A 346 34.56 4.90 15.78
CA ALA A 346 35.59 3.86 15.80
C ALA A 346 35.41 2.76 16.87
N ALA A 347 35.57 1.49 16.45
CA ALA A 347 35.95 0.44 17.37
C ALA A 347 37.34 0.78 17.93
N GLU A 348 37.40 1.30 19.15
CA GLU A 348 38.65 1.30 19.91
C GLU A 348 38.98 -0.14 20.35
N PRO A 349 40.28 -0.50 20.45
CA PRO A 349 40.69 -1.85 20.84
C PRO A 349 40.23 -2.14 22.27
N TRP A 350 39.60 -3.29 22.47
CA TRP A 350 39.16 -3.78 23.78
C TRP A 350 40.37 -4.12 24.67
N ASP A 351 40.58 -3.35 25.75
CA ASP A 351 41.54 -3.65 26.82
C ASP A 351 40.89 -4.65 27.82
N PRO A 352 41.49 -5.81 28.12
CA PRO A 352 40.88 -6.85 28.95
C PRO A 352 40.82 -6.56 30.46
N SER A 353 41.14 -5.34 30.92
CA SER A 353 41.45 -5.09 32.34
C SER A 353 40.38 -4.39 33.19
N HIS A 354 39.14 -4.19 32.70
CA HIS A 354 38.06 -3.57 33.50
C HIS A 354 36.79 -4.43 33.61
N ALA A 355 36.48 -4.82 34.85
CA ALA A 355 35.25 -5.50 35.23
C ALA A 355 34.03 -4.56 35.13
N PRO A 356 32.82 -5.05 34.77
CA PRO A 356 31.68 -4.18 34.51
C PRO A 356 30.92 -3.80 35.78
N ASP A 357 30.89 -2.50 36.08
CA ASP A 357 30.01 -1.91 37.10
C ASP A 357 28.65 -1.54 36.44
N ASN A 358 27.78 -2.54 36.36
CA ASN A 358 26.57 -2.59 35.52
C ASN A 358 25.35 -1.76 35.98
N PHE A 359 25.53 -0.65 36.71
CA PHE A 359 24.38 0.12 37.24
C PHE A 359 24.21 1.53 36.64
N ARG A 360 25.27 2.13 36.07
CA ARG A 360 25.21 3.51 35.54
C ARG A 360 24.72 3.61 34.09
N GLU A 361 24.81 2.55 33.28
CA GLU A 361 24.33 2.57 31.89
C GLU A 361 22.80 2.56 31.75
N LEU A 362 22.08 2.00 32.73
CA LEU A 362 20.61 1.98 32.73
C LEU A 362 19.98 3.36 32.94
N VAL A 363 20.72 4.31 33.53
CA VAL A 363 20.22 5.66 33.86
C VAL A 363 20.53 6.68 32.75
N HIS A 364 21.26 6.27 31.70
CA HIS A 364 21.67 7.12 30.58
C HIS A 364 21.13 6.63 29.22
N ILE A 365 19.88 6.19 29.16
CA ILE A 365 19.18 6.08 27.88
C ILE A 365 18.75 7.48 27.45
N LYS A 366 19.65 8.22 26.77
CA LYS A 366 19.25 9.45 26.07
C LYS A 366 18.36 9.05 24.88
N PRO A 367 17.15 9.64 24.72
CA PRO A 367 16.34 9.38 23.55
C PRO A 367 17.08 9.82 22.30
N ASP A 368 17.11 8.94 21.29
CA ASP A 368 17.81 9.16 20.02
C ASP A 368 17.27 10.43 19.34
N GLN A 369 18.16 11.39 19.05
CA GLN A 369 17.78 12.65 18.40
C GLN A 369 17.11 12.43 17.04
N SER A 370 17.45 11.37 16.31
CA SER A 370 16.85 11.04 15.02
C SER A 370 15.40 10.55 15.16
N ASN A 371 15.13 9.71 16.17
CA ASN A 371 13.79 9.22 16.51
C ASN A 371 12.91 10.35 17.08
N VAL A 372 13.48 11.21 17.94
CA VAL A 372 12.77 12.40 18.48
C VAL A 372 12.37 13.34 17.34
N ARG A 373 13.27 13.58 16.38
CA ARG A 373 12.97 14.42 15.21
C ARG A 373 11.86 13.82 14.34
N ARG A 374 11.85 12.51 14.10
CA ARG A 374 10.79 11.84 13.33
C ARG A 374 9.46 11.82 14.06
N MET A 375 9.46 11.66 15.38
CA MET A 375 8.24 11.77 16.17
C MET A 375 7.65 13.17 16.07
N HIS A 376 8.50 14.21 16.15
CA HIS A 376 8.10 15.59 15.97
C HIS A 376 7.56 15.87 14.54
N THR A 377 8.16 15.26 13.51
CA THR A 377 7.62 15.26 12.13
C THR A 377 6.21 14.65 12.09
N ALA A 378 6.01 13.47 12.68
CA ALA A 378 4.71 12.81 12.71
C ALA A 378 3.64 13.65 13.42
N VAL A 379 3.98 14.22 14.59
CA VAL A 379 3.07 15.07 15.38
C VAL A 379 2.63 16.28 14.57
N LYS A 380 3.57 17.05 14.03
CA LYS A 380 3.24 18.26 13.25
C LYS A 380 2.42 17.96 12.01
N LEU A 381 2.76 16.90 11.29
CA LEU A 381 2.00 16.48 10.13
C LEU A 381 0.60 16.03 10.53
N ASN A 382 0.47 15.28 11.62
CA ASN A 382 -0.83 14.86 12.14
C ASN A 382 -1.70 16.04 12.58
N GLU A 383 -1.14 17.03 13.29
CA GLU A 383 -1.86 18.25 13.71
C GLU A 383 -2.52 18.94 12.51
N VAL A 384 -1.78 19.07 11.40
CA VAL A 384 -2.28 19.69 10.17
C VAL A 384 -3.35 18.82 9.50
N ILE A 385 -3.18 17.50 9.49
CA ILE A 385 -4.16 16.56 8.94
C ILE A 385 -5.47 16.61 9.74
N VAL A 386 -5.41 16.44 11.05
CA VAL A 386 -6.58 16.42 11.94
C VAL A 386 -7.34 17.74 11.87
N THR A 387 -6.64 18.88 11.88
CA THR A 387 -7.27 20.20 11.79
C THR A 387 -8.18 20.34 10.57
N ARG A 388 -7.83 19.70 9.45
CA ARG A 388 -8.57 19.81 8.18
C ARG A 388 -9.48 18.62 7.87
N SER A 389 -9.18 17.46 8.44
CA SER A 389 -9.78 16.17 8.04
C SER A 389 -10.42 15.38 9.18
N HIS A 390 -10.55 15.94 10.39
CA HIS A 390 -11.18 15.24 11.52
C HIS A 390 -12.65 14.83 11.26
N ASP A 391 -13.37 15.60 10.43
CA ASP A 391 -14.77 15.37 10.06
C ASP A 391 -14.93 14.52 8.79
N ALA A 392 -13.81 14.15 8.15
CA ALA A 392 -13.82 13.37 6.91
C ALA A 392 -14.33 11.95 7.17
N ARG A 393 -15.06 11.40 6.18
CA ARG A 393 -15.55 10.00 6.23
C ARG A 393 -14.43 9.01 5.95
N LEU A 394 -13.37 9.43 5.28
CA LEU A 394 -12.20 8.60 5.02
C LEU A 394 -11.02 9.50 4.72
N VAL A 395 -9.90 9.25 5.40
CA VAL A 395 -8.62 9.89 5.10
C VAL A 395 -7.69 8.89 4.44
N LEU A 396 -7.21 9.21 3.25
CA LEU A 396 -6.16 8.46 2.55
C LEU A 396 -4.85 9.21 2.74
N LEU A 397 -3.82 8.49 3.14
CA LEU A 397 -2.46 9.03 3.22
C LEU A 397 -1.45 7.98 2.74
N ASN A 398 -0.32 8.47 2.27
CA ASN A 398 0.80 7.62 1.92
C ASN A 398 1.51 7.08 3.18
N MET A 399 1.81 5.80 3.19
CA MET A 399 2.59 5.13 4.24
C MET A 399 4.09 5.24 3.90
N PRO A 400 4.94 5.75 4.82
CA PRO A 400 6.39 5.85 4.60
C PRO A 400 7.08 4.48 4.53
N GLY A 401 8.32 4.45 4.02
CA GLY A 401 9.28 3.33 4.05
C GLY A 401 9.39 2.60 5.38
N PRO A 402 9.22 1.26 5.47
CA PRO A 402 9.68 0.56 6.66
C PRO A 402 11.23 0.66 6.74
N PRO A 403 11.80 0.60 7.95
CA PRO A 403 13.24 0.49 8.16
C PRO A 403 13.86 -0.65 7.35
N LYS A 404 15.08 -0.45 6.85
CA LYS A 404 15.90 -1.57 6.35
C LYS A 404 16.33 -2.51 7.48
N ASN A 405 16.60 -1.95 8.66
CA ASN A 405 17.09 -2.69 9.82
C ASN A 405 15.96 -2.95 10.82
N SER A 406 15.88 -4.15 11.40
CA SER A 406 14.81 -4.53 12.32
C SER A 406 14.82 -3.81 13.67
N GLU A 407 15.93 -3.17 14.06
CA GLU A 407 16.02 -2.39 15.31
C GLU A 407 15.11 -1.15 15.29
N GLY A 408 14.72 -0.66 14.11
CA GLY A 408 13.84 0.50 13.95
C GLY A 408 12.35 0.18 13.85
N ASP A 409 11.95 -1.09 13.93
CA ASP A 409 10.59 -1.53 13.60
C ASP A 409 9.54 -0.98 14.58
N GLU A 410 9.89 -0.89 15.86
CA GLU A 410 9.02 -0.33 16.90
C GLU A 410 8.83 1.19 16.70
N ASN A 411 9.91 1.92 16.41
CA ASN A 411 9.84 3.36 16.11
C ASN A 411 8.98 3.64 14.87
N TYR A 412 9.03 2.76 13.87
CA TYR A 412 8.18 2.86 12.68
C TYR A 412 6.70 2.63 13.01
N MET A 413 6.39 1.65 13.86
CA MET A 413 5.02 1.44 14.32
C MET A 413 4.49 2.62 15.14
N GLU A 414 5.31 3.18 16.04
CA GLU A 414 4.96 4.38 16.81
C GLU A 414 4.73 5.59 15.90
N PHE A 415 5.59 5.79 14.90
CA PHE A 415 5.42 6.86 13.90
C PHE A 415 4.07 6.77 13.20
N LEU A 416 3.68 5.57 12.74
CA LEU A 416 2.40 5.36 12.05
C LEU A 416 1.19 5.58 12.98
N GLU A 417 1.29 5.21 14.26
CA GLU A 417 0.23 5.51 15.22
C GLU A 417 0.06 7.01 15.42
N VAL A 418 1.13 7.73 15.73
CA VAL A 418 1.09 9.18 15.97
C VAL A 418 0.63 9.95 14.73
N LEU A 419 1.06 9.53 13.54
CA LEU A 419 0.62 10.13 12.29
C LEU A 419 -0.89 10.02 12.02
N THR A 420 -1.54 9.01 12.58
CA THR A 420 -2.95 8.69 12.31
C THR A 420 -3.84 8.84 13.54
N GLU A 421 -3.32 9.49 14.59
CA GLU A 421 -4.02 9.71 15.84
C GLU A 421 -5.11 10.78 15.69
N GLY A 422 -6.29 10.53 16.27
CA GLY A 422 -7.44 11.45 16.16
C GLY A 422 -8.26 11.32 14.87
N LEU A 423 -7.91 10.40 13.98
CA LEU A 423 -8.65 10.12 12.74
C LEU A 423 -9.49 8.85 12.88
N GLU A 424 -10.77 8.92 12.55
CA GLU A 424 -11.70 7.79 12.73
C GLU A 424 -11.40 6.66 11.74
N ARG A 425 -11.31 6.97 10.44
CA ARG A 425 -11.14 5.99 9.35
C ARG A 425 -10.02 6.40 8.44
N VAL A 426 -9.01 5.53 8.36
CA VAL A 426 -7.76 5.84 7.69
C VAL A 426 -7.36 4.70 6.78
N LEU A 427 -7.07 5.02 5.52
CA LEU A 427 -6.47 4.09 4.57
C LEU A 427 -5.03 4.53 4.30
N LEU A 428 -4.09 3.78 4.86
CA LEU A 428 -2.67 3.93 4.57
C LEU A 428 -2.37 3.24 3.23
N VAL A 429 -1.73 3.95 2.31
CA VAL A 429 -1.49 3.50 0.94
C VAL A 429 0.01 3.56 0.63
N ARG A 430 0.56 2.52 -0.02
CA ARG A 430 1.94 2.51 -0.50
C ARG A 430 2.01 1.89 -1.89
N GLY A 431 2.65 2.54 -2.85
CA GLY A 431 2.88 1.99 -4.18
C GLY A 431 4.03 0.98 -4.20
N GLY A 432 3.99 0.05 -5.16
CA GLY A 432 5.09 -0.86 -5.49
C GLY A 432 6.17 -0.20 -6.36
N GLY A 433 5.94 1.03 -6.83
CA GLY A 433 6.87 1.84 -7.63
C GLY A 433 6.69 1.70 -9.14
N ARG A 434 5.76 0.84 -9.58
CA ARG A 434 5.53 0.50 -11.00
C ARG A 434 4.18 0.99 -11.52
N GLU A 435 3.39 1.64 -10.67
CA GLU A 435 2.04 2.10 -10.96
C GLU A 435 2.07 3.33 -11.85
N VAL A 436 1.61 3.16 -13.09
CA VAL A 436 1.35 4.25 -14.03
C VAL A 436 -0.14 4.28 -14.34
N ILE A 437 -0.76 5.44 -14.12
CA ILE A 437 -2.19 5.66 -14.30
C ILE A 437 -2.35 6.87 -15.21
N THR A 438 -2.83 6.63 -16.43
CA THR A 438 -3.10 7.68 -17.43
C THR A 438 -4.58 7.84 -17.72
N ILE A 439 -5.41 6.88 -17.30
CA ILE A 439 -6.86 6.87 -17.48
C ILE A 439 -7.57 6.54 -16.17
N TYR A 440 -8.46 7.44 -15.78
CA TYR A 440 -9.39 7.32 -14.64
C TYR A 440 -10.77 7.01 -15.23
N SER A 441 -11.19 5.74 -15.16
CA SER A 441 -12.45 5.23 -15.68
C SER A 441 -13.01 4.13 -14.78
#